data_AF-A0A0G4E680-F1
#
_entry.id   AF-A0A0G4E680-F1
#
_cell.length_a   1.000
_cell.length_b   1.000
_cell.length_c   1.000
_cell.angle_alpha   90.00
_cell.angle_beta   90.00
_cell.angle_gamma   90.00
#
_symmetry.space_group_name_H-M   'P 1'
#
loop_
_entity.id
_entity.type
_entity.pdbx_description
1 polymer ?
#
loop_
_entity_poly.entity_id
_entity_poly.type
_entity_poly.pdbx_seq_one_letter_code
_entity_poly.pdbx_strand_id
1 'polypeptide(L)'
;MNFAVLEQVVLARNASQHVNHITDTRASHSTGVINKYPSPLFISDHEKTLMQNGAGGLLIDPTIHVTRPDLHLAIGEVEKLAFWLEQ
;
A
#
# COMPACT_ATOMS: atom_id res chain seq x y z
N MET A 1 1.76 15.18 10.47
CA MET A 1 1.35 14.75 9.13
C MET A 1 2.46 13.90 8.54
N ASN A 2 2.15 12.68 8.14
CA ASN A 2 3.09 11.71 7.58
C ASN A 2 2.81 11.53 6.09
N PHE A 3 3.63 12.19 5.25
CA PHE A 3 3.47 12.14 3.80
C PHE A 3 3.68 10.75 3.20
N ALA A 4 4.45 9.87 3.86
CA ALA A 4 4.62 8.50 3.38
C ALA A 4 3.35 7.66 3.51
N VAL A 5 2.51 7.96 4.51
CA VAL A 5 1.18 7.32 4.67
C VAL A 5 0.23 7.86 3.60
N LEU A 6 0.18 9.19 3.44
CA LEU A 6 -0.65 9.85 2.44
C LEU A 6 -0.33 9.40 1.02
N GLU A 7 0.95 9.28 0.68
CA GLU A 7 1.39 8.76 -0.61
C GLU A 7 0.91 7.31 -0.82
N GLN A 8 1.05 6.45 0.18
CA GLN A 8 0.61 5.05 0.09
C GLN A 8 -0.92 4.92 -0.04
N VAL A 9 -1.72 5.86 0.49
CA VAL A 9 -3.17 5.93 0.24
C VAL A 9 -3.44 6.17 -1.25
N VAL A 10 -2.74 7.12 -1.86
CA VAL A 10 -2.89 7.43 -3.29
C VAL A 10 -2.43 6.25 -4.14
N LEU A 11 -1.30 5.63 -3.81
CA LEU A 11 -0.79 4.45 -4.50
C LEU A 11 -1.77 3.28 -4.43
N ALA A 12 -2.35 3.00 -3.26
CA ALA A 12 -3.33 1.93 -3.09
C ALA A 12 -4.61 2.19 -3.89
N ARG A 13 -5.11 3.43 -3.88
CA ARG A 13 -6.25 3.84 -4.72
C ARG A 13 -5.94 3.67 -6.20
N ASN A 14 -4.74 4.07 -6.65
CA ASN A 14 -4.34 3.92 -8.05
C ASN A 14 -4.28 2.44 -8.47
N ALA A 15 -3.71 1.57 -7.65
CA ALA A 15 -3.68 0.13 -7.92
C ALA A 15 -5.07 -0.52 -7.95
N SER A 16 -6.05 0.01 -7.20
CA SER A 16 -7.45 -0.47 -7.27
C SER A 16 -8.16 -0.11 -8.57
N GLN A 17 -7.68 0.92 -9.29
CA GLN A 17 -8.28 1.42 -10.53
C GLN A 17 -7.47 1.02 -11.78
N HIS A 18 -6.18 0.77 -11.60
CA HIS A 18 -5.24 0.43 -12.64
C HIS A 18 -4.50 -0.82 -12.21
N VAL A 19 -4.98 -1.97 -12.71
CA VAL A 19 -4.31 -3.26 -12.50
C VAL A 19 -2.93 -3.27 -13.14
N ASN A 20 -1.97 -3.97 -12.53
CA ASN A 20 -0.62 -4.10 -13.07
C ASN A 20 -0.61 -4.95 -14.34
N HIS A 21 -1.43 -6.01 -14.36
CA HIS A 21 -1.62 -6.91 -15.48
C HIS A 21 -3.10 -7.07 -15.82
N ILE A 22 -3.40 -7.28 -17.10
CA ILE A 22 -4.78 -7.48 -17.58
C ILE A 22 -5.45 -8.72 -16.95
N THR A 23 -4.66 -9.68 -16.45
CA THR A 23 -5.13 -10.90 -15.81
C THR A 23 -5.35 -10.75 -14.30
N ASP A 24 -5.03 -9.59 -13.72
CA ASP A 24 -5.15 -9.41 -12.27
C ASP A 24 -6.62 -9.26 -11.89
N THR A 25 -7.04 -10.08 -10.92
CA THR A 25 -8.38 -10.01 -10.34
C THR A 25 -8.42 -9.27 -9.01
N ARG A 26 -7.29 -8.71 -8.58
CA ARG A 26 -7.10 -8.03 -7.29
C ARG A 26 -6.17 -6.84 -7.45
N ALA A 27 -6.29 -5.86 -6.56
CA ALA A 27 -5.33 -4.77 -6.47
C ALA A 27 -4.03 -5.25 -5.79
N SER A 28 -2.89 -4.97 -6.41
CA SER A 28 -1.58 -5.41 -5.94
C SER A 28 -0.57 -4.26 -5.99
N HIS A 29 0.48 -4.35 -5.17
CA HIS A 29 1.58 -3.39 -5.20
C HIS A 29 2.44 -3.67 -6.43
N SER A 30 2.72 -2.63 -7.21
CA SER A 30 3.68 -2.73 -8.31
C SER A 30 5.11 -2.86 -7.79
N THR A 31 6.01 -3.39 -8.63
CA THR A 31 7.45 -3.49 -8.31
C THR A 31 8.05 -2.14 -7.88
N GLY A 32 7.62 -1.04 -8.50
CA GLY A 32 8.07 0.30 -8.15
C GLY A 32 7.67 0.71 -6.73
N VAL A 33 6.45 0.36 -6.30
CA VAL A 33 5.97 0.60 -4.93
C VAL A 33 6.75 -0.23 -3.93
N ILE A 34 6.98 -1.51 -4.21
CA ILE A 34 7.77 -2.40 -3.35
C ILE A 34 9.21 -1.93 -3.19
N ASN A 35 9.84 -1.45 -4.26
CA ASN A 35 11.19 -0.90 -4.20
C ASN A 35 11.26 0.37 -3.34
N LYS A 36 10.23 1.23 -3.41
CA LYS A 36 10.15 2.46 -2.61
C LYS A 36 9.79 2.19 -1.15
N TYR A 37 8.92 1.22 -0.92
CA TYR A 37 8.44 0.81 0.40
C TYR A 37 8.66 -0.70 0.57
N PRO A 38 9.84 -1.14 1.04
CA PRO A 38 10.14 -2.57 1.26
C PRO A 38 9.22 -3.25 2.28
N SER A 39 8.50 -2.48 3.09
CA SER A 39 7.41 -2.94 3.96
C SER A 39 6.25 -1.95 3.82
N PRO A 40 5.40 -2.10 2.79
CA PRO A 40 4.26 -1.21 2.58
C PRO A 40 3.31 -1.23 3.78
N LEU A 41 2.54 -0.15 3.96
CA LEU A 41 1.52 -0.04 5.00
C LEU A 41 0.39 -1.05 4.79
N PHE A 42 -0.07 -1.19 3.55
CA PHE A 42 -1.23 -2.05 3.21
C PHE A 42 -0.77 -3.42 2.71
N ILE A 43 -0.20 -4.23 3.59
CA ILE A 43 0.27 -5.58 3.28
C ILE A 43 -0.12 -6.55 4.40
N SER A 44 -0.40 -7.81 4.04
CA SER A 44 -0.70 -8.83 5.05
C SER A 44 0.57 -9.28 5.79
N ASP A 45 0.44 -9.74 7.04
CA ASP A 45 1.55 -10.30 7.81
C ASP A 45 2.19 -11.51 7.11
N HIS A 46 1.37 -12.29 6.39
CA HIS A 46 1.84 -13.42 5.60
C HIS A 46 2.76 -12.97 4.46
N GLU A 47 2.32 -12.01 3.65
CA GLU A 47 3.12 -11.47 2.55
C GLU A 47 4.36 -10.73 3.06
N LYS A 48 4.24 -10.01 4.18
CA LYS A 48 5.38 -9.38 4.85
C LYS A 48 6.46 -10.39 5.24
N THR A 49 6.05 -11.54 5.77
CA THR A 49 6.96 -12.64 6.11
C THR A 49 7.63 -13.22 4.86
N LEU A 50 6.87 -13.41 3.77
CA LEU A 50 7.42 -13.90 2.50
C LEU A 50 8.45 -12.92 1.91
N MET A 51 8.18 -11.61 1.98
CA MET A 51 9.11 -10.57 1.51
C MET A 51 10.43 -10.56 2.28
N GLN A 52 10.39 -10.82 3.60
CA GLN A 52 11.59 -10.88 4.43
C GLN A 52 12.50 -12.06 4.09
N ASN A 53 11.95 -13.13 3.52
CA ASN A 53 12.70 -14.31 3.08
C ASN A 53 13.36 -14.14 1.70
N GLY A 54 13.27 -12.95 1.09
CA GLY A 54 13.93 -12.58 -0.16
C GLY A 54 13.03 -12.59 -1.39
N ALA A 55 13.50 -11.95 -2.47
CA ALA A 55 12.75 -11.70 -3.71
C ALA A 55 12.23 -12.96 -4.43
N GLY A 56 12.77 -14.15 -4.11
CA GLY A 56 12.30 -15.43 -4.66
C GLY A 56 11.03 -15.98 -3.99
N GLY A 57 10.53 -15.34 -2.92
CA GLY A 57 9.33 -15.80 -2.19
C GLY A 57 7.99 -15.40 -2.80
N LEU A 58 7.96 -14.38 -3.66
CA LEU A 58 6.74 -13.89 -4.30
C LEU A 58 6.74 -14.29 -5.77
N LEU A 59 5.98 -15.34 -6.09
CA LEU A 59 5.66 -15.75 -7.46
C LEU A 59 4.60 -14.83 -8.12
N ILE A 60 3.94 -14.00 -7.31
CA ILE A 60 2.87 -13.07 -7.68
C ILE A 60 3.08 -11.74 -6.97
N ASP A 61 2.59 -10.64 -7.54
CA ASP A 61 2.64 -9.33 -6.87
C ASP A 61 1.88 -9.40 -5.52
N PRO A 62 2.43 -8.80 -4.45
CA PRO A 62 1.78 -8.79 -3.15
C PRO A 62 0.50 -7.96 -3.21
N THR A 63 -0.54 -8.49 -2.61
CA THR A 63 -1.89 -7.93 -2.62
C THR A 63 -1.96 -6.69 -1.73
N ILE A 64 -2.77 -5.70 -2.11
CA ILE A 64 -3.11 -4.62 -1.19
C ILE A 64 -4.06 -5.20 -0.13
N HIS A 65 -3.57 -5.24 1.11
CA HIS A 65 -4.32 -5.73 2.26
C HIS A 65 -4.46 -4.61 3.28
N VAL A 66 -5.70 -4.22 3.58
CA VAL A 66 -5.98 -3.12 4.51
C VAL A 66 -6.52 -3.69 5.81
N THR A 67 -5.74 -3.58 6.89
CA THR A 67 -6.24 -3.92 8.23
C THR A 67 -7.02 -2.75 8.83
N ARG A 68 -7.80 -3.04 9.89
CA ARG A 68 -8.50 -1.99 10.65
C ARG A 68 -7.53 -0.93 11.19
N PRO A 69 -6.41 -1.27 11.85
CA PRO A 69 -5.42 -0.28 12.28
C PRO A 69 -4.89 0.60 11.14
N ASP A 70 -4.53 0.01 9.99
CA ASP A 70 -3.98 0.75 8.86
C ASP A 70 -4.98 1.75 8.30
N LEU A 71 -6.26 1.36 8.23
CA LEU A 71 -7.33 2.25 7.78
C LEU A 71 -7.49 3.47 8.70
N HIS A 72 -7.48 3.28 10.01
CA HIS A 72 -7.63 4.39 10.96
C HIS A 72 -6.41 5.31 10.92
N LEU A 73 -5.21 4.74 10.78
CA LEU A 73 -3.98 5.51 10.60
C LEU A 73 -4.02 6.34 9.30
N ALA A 74 -4.47 5.75 8.20
CA ALA A 74 -4.62 6.44 6.92
C ALA A 74 -5.63 7.59 6.99
N ILE A 75 -6.82 7.35 7.55
CA ILE A 75 -7.86 8.38 7.75
C ILE A 75 -7.30 9.53 8.58
N GLY A 76 -6.64 9.23 9.71
CA GLY A 76 -6.10 10.27 10.59
C GLY A 76 -5.02 11.13 9.94
N GLU A 77 -4.22 10.61 9.00
CA GLU A 77 -3.27 11.43 8.24
C GLU A 77 -3.96 12.26 7.15
N VAL A 78 -5.02 11.74 6.51
CA VAL A 78 -5.84 12.49 5.53
C VAL A 78 -6.56 13.65 6.20
N GLU A 79 -7.14 13.45 7.38
CA GLU A 79 -7.80 14.50 8.16
C GLU A 79 -6.83 15.62 8.54
N LYS A 80 -5.59 15.28 8.94
CA LYS A 80 -4.53 16.27 9.20
C LYS A 80 -4.17 17.07 7.96
N LEU A 81 -4.12 16.44 6.79
CA LEU A 81 -3.88 17.13 5.52
C LEU A 81 -5.03 18.08 5.17
N ALA A 82 -6.28 17.63 5.33
CA ALA A 82 -7.46 18.47 5.08
C ALA A 82 -7.47 19.70 5.99
N PHE A 83 -7.22 19.52 7.29
CA PHE A 83 -7.11 20.62 8.24
C PHE A 83 -5.98 21.60 7.88
N TRP A 84 -4.84 21.10 7.39
CA TRP A 84 -3.74 21.96 6.94
C TRP A 84 -4.09 22.77 5.68
N LEU A 85 -4.88 22.20 4.76
CA LEU A 85 -5.30 22.90 3.53
C LEU A 85 -6.31 24.03 3.77
N GLU A 86 -7.06 23.96 4.86
CA GLU A 86 -8.06 24.97 5.23
C GLU A 86 -7.46 26.18 5.97
N GLN A 87 -6.15 26.17 6.22
CA GLN A 87 -5.39 27.24 6.88
C GLN A 87 -4.72 28.16 5.85
#